data_AF-A0A813LBC9-F1
#
_entry.id   AF-A0A813LBC9-F1
#
_cell.length_a   1.000
_cell.length_b   1.000
_cell.length_c   1.000
_cell.angle_alpha   90.00
_cell.angle_beta   90.00
_cell.angle_gamma   90.00
#
_symmetry.space_group_name_H-M   'P 1'
#
loop_
_entity.id
_entity.type
_entity.pdbx_description
1 polymer ?
#
loop_
_entity_poly.entity_id
_entity_poly.type
_entity_poly.pdbx_seq_one_letter_code
_entity_poly.pdbx_strand_id
1 'polypeptide(L)'
;MVGTNFHNDGDSYYSFAHTLPGAHLINWECSFRAPGAAEERLASRALATAATVSLSGFLSVTTCRVPAGSAAAALLSSTDGDEGPLELTLSALQKHSWSPEPLRLCAVPLPPRRFLSACSATLHSADYVHKLFPHAVEDWLNYHFLLGIEHFTIYDTDGSYEPYLAPFIQQGRVTYHPRFPAKVAPKLGDLTAGLKLRKENRPMLMEPHALEHCVWENRQVSDWVVVIHSWEEYLHSQFLVDQFGSANIREVLRIWTSEVPGTSVFELFQ
;
A
#
# COMPACT_ATOMS: atom_id res chain seq x y z
N MET A 1 30.70 -8.53 -11.21
CA MET A 1 31.63 -7.59 -11.83
C MET A 1 31.00 -7.08 -13.12
N VAL A 2 30.22 -6.00 -13.03
CA VAL A 2 29.84 -5.10 -14.13
C VAL A 2 29.79 -3.74 -13.46
N GLY A 3 30.73 -2.87 -13.83
CA GLY A 3 30.72 -1.47 -13.43
C GLY A 3 30.04 -0.62 -14.50
N THR A 4 29.50 0.52 -14.11
CA THR A 4 29.91 1.85 -14.58
C THR A 4 29.07 2.90 -13.86
N ASN A 5 29.71 4.01 -13.52
CA ASN A 5 29.13 5.14 -12.82
C ASN A 5 27.97 5.75 -13.61
N PHE A 6 26.78 5.80 -13.00
CA PHE A 6 25.64 6.58 -13.47
C PHE A 6 25.50 7.83 -12.60
N HIS A 7 26.43 8.77 -12.75
CA HIS A 7 26.21 10.15 -12.30
C HIS A 7 25.61 10.91 -13.49
N ASN A 8 24.28 11.01 -13.52
CA ASN A 8 23.59 12.03 -14.30
C ASN A 8 23.58 13.30 -13.45
N ASP A 9 24.35 14.31 -13.86
CA ASP A 9 24.41 15.65 -13.25
C ASP A 9 23.14 16.49 -13.56
N GLY A 10 21.96 15.88 -13.49
CA GLY A 10 20.69 16.54 -13.80
C GLY A 10 19.47 15.69 -13.43
N ASP A 11 19.04 15.81 -12.18
CA ASP A 11 17.68 15.67 -11.65
C ASP A 11 16.69 14.77 -12.42
N SER A 12 17.02 13.49 -12.56
CA SER A 12 16.01 12.46 -12.85
C SER A 12 15.68 11.76 -11.53
N TYR A 13 14.60 12.22 -10.89
CA TYR A 13 14.06 11.71 -9.62
C TYR A 13 13.87 10.18 -9.60
N TYR A 14 13.73 9.55 -10.78
CA TYR A 14 13.45 8.12 -10.94
C TYR A 14 14.66 7.24 -11.32
N SER A 15 15.86 7.79 -11.54
CA SER A 15 17.00 7.00 -12.06
C SER A 15 17.61 6.00 -11.07
N PHE A 16 17.25 6.06 -9.79
CA PHE A 16 17.71 5.09 -8.78
C PHE A 16 16.93 3.77 -8.79
N ALA A 17 15.89 3.67 -9.61
CA ALA A 17 14.97 2.54 -9.56
C ALA A 17 15.40 1.33 -10.43
N HIS A 18 16.59 1.34 -11.01
CA HIS A 18 17.13 0.27 -11.87
C HIS A 18 17.73 -0.94 -11.15
N THR A 19 17.42 -1.16 -9.87
CA THR A 19 17.74 -2.44 -9.24
C THR A 19 16.60 -3.41 -9.52
N LEU A 20 16.75 -4.25 -10.54
CA LEU A 20 16.11 -5.56 -10.57
C LEU A 20 16.42 -6.24 -9.23
N PRO A 21 15.48 -6.37 -8.29
CA PRO A 21 15.73 -7.09 -7.06
C PRO A 21 16.04 -8.53 -7.46
N GLY A 22 17.23 -9.04 -7.11
CA GLY A 22 17.58 -10.45 -7.32
C GLY A 22 16.52 -11.42 -6.79
N ALA A 23 15.66 -10.96 -5.87
CA ALA A 23 14.46 -11.63 -5.39
C ALA A 23 13.52 -12.16 -6.49
N HIS A 24 13.42 -11.51 -7.66
CA HIS A 24 12.62 -12.02 -8.79
C HIS A 24 13.21 -13.28 -9.43
N LEU A 25 14.53 -13.47 -9.28
CA LEU A 25 15.26 -14.62 -9.83
C LEU A 25 15.39 -15.74 -8.81
N ILE A 26 14.94 -15.52 -7.58
CA ILE A 26 14.94 -16.54 -6.52
C ILE A 26 13.66 -17.36 -6.63
N ASN A 27 13.84 -18.68 -6.74
CA ASN A 27 12.75 -19.62 -6.57
C ASN A 27 12.48 -19.76 -5.07
N TRP A 28 11.33 -19.30 -4.64
CA TRP A 28 10.89 -19.34 -3.25
C TRP A 28 10.08 -20.60 -2.98
N GLU A 29 10.24 -21.14 -1.78
CA GLU A 29 9.38 -22.15 -1.19
C GLU A 29 8.68 -21.57 0.03
N CYS A 30 7.39 -21.89 0.15
CA CYS A 30 6.60 -21.50 1.30
C CYS A 30 6.43 -22.71 2.22
N SER A 31 6.72 -22.51 3.50
CA SER A 31 6.42 -23.48 4.54
C SER A 31 5.52 -22.85 5.58
N PHE A 32 4.52 -23.62 6.04
CA PHE A 32 3.55 -23.15 7.01
C PHE A 32 3.63 -24.01 8.28
N ARG A 33 3.71 -23.35 9.43
CA ARG A 33 3.74 -24.01 10.73
C ARG A 33 2.52 -23.59 11.55
N ALA A 34 1.67 -24.57 11.87
CA ALA A 34 0.55 -24.35 12.77
C ALA A 34 1.05 -24.15 14.22
N PRO A 35 0.32 -23.37 15.04
CA PRO A 35 0.62 -23.24 16.46
C PRO A 35 0.66 -24.61 17.14
N GLY A 36 1.63 -24.82 18.02
CA GLY A 36 1.76 -26.07 18.79
C GLY A 36 2.25 -27.30 18.00
N ALA A 37 2.50 -27.19 16.69
CA ALA A 37 3.07 -28.30 15.92
C ALA A 37 4.52 -28.57 16.35
N ALA A 38 4.77 -29.80 16.83
CA ALA A 38 6.11 -30.31 17.13
C ALA A 38 6.98 -30.28 15.86
N GLU A 39 8.23 -29.85 16.01
CA GLU A 39 9.21 -29.66 14.92
C GLU A 39 9.34 -30.88 14.00
N GLU A 40 9.22 -32.09 14.55
CA GLU A 40 9.38 -33.35 13.81
C GLU A 40 8.17 -33.76 12.96
N ARG A 41 6.99 -33.11 13.13
CA ARG A 41 5.83 -33.28 12.24
C ARG A 41 5.68 -32.10 11.28
N LEU A 42 6.81 -31.52 10.85
CA LEU A 42 6.95 -30.91 9.52
C LEU A 42 6.77 -32.01 8.45
N ALA A 43 5.56 -32.59 8.41
CA ALA A 43 5.16 -33.50 7.37
C ALA A 43 5.28 -32.73 6.06
N SER A 44 6.32 -33.04 5.28
CA SER A 44 6.36 -33.44 3.85
C SER A 44 5.13 -33.21 2.94
N ARG A 45 4.20 -32.34 3.30
CA ARG A 45 2.96 -32.01 2.59
C ARG A 45 3.26 -30.85 1.67
N ALA A 46 3.71 -31.21 0.47
CA ALA A 46 3.88 -30.37 -0.70
C ALA A 46 4.53 -29.01 -0.40
N LEU A 47 5.85 -28.94 -0.59
CA LEU A 47 6.54 -27.68 -0.87
C LEU A 47 5.86 -27.07 -2.09
N ALA A 48 4.83 -26.26 -1.87
CA ALA A 48 4.22 -25.46 -2.90
C ALA A 48 5.27 -24.41 -3.24
N THR A 49 5.91 -24.58 -4.39
CA THR A 49 6.76 -23.54 -4.96
C THR A 49 5.94 -22.26 -5.02
N ALA A 50 6.49 -21.20 -4.46
CA ALA A 50 5.86 -19.90 -4.51
C ALA A 50 5.90 -19.39 -5.95
N ALA A 51 4.89 -18.62 -6.36
CA ALA A 51 4.95 -17.90 -7.62
C ALA A 51 5.34 -16.45 -7.35
N THR A 52 6.43 -16.02 -7.95
CA THR A 52 6.97 -14.66 -7.82
C THR A 52 6.77 -13.91 -9.12
N VAL A 53 6.17 -12.72 -9.03
CA VAL A 53 6.01 -11.81 -10.18
C VAL A 53 6.62 -10.45 -9.86
N SER A 54 7.18 -9.80 -10.88
CA SER A 54 7.54 -8.39 -10.77
C SER A 54 6.26 -7.57 -10.94
N LEU A 55 5.90 -6.81 -9.92
CA LEU A 55 4.86 -5.79 -9.96
C LEU A 55 5.58 -4.45 -10.08
N SER A 56 5.17 -3.61 -11.05
CA SER A 56 5.74 -2.27 -11.32
C SER A 56 7.25 -2.18 -11.58
N GLY A 57 7.97 -3.29 -11.75
CA GLY A 57 9.43 -3.29 -11.99
C GLY A 57 10.28 -3.03 -10.75
N PHE A 58 9.67 -2.58 -9.65
CA PHE A 58 10.35 -2.28 -8.38
C PHE A 58 9.92 -3.23 -7.25
N LEU A 59 8.85 -4.00 -7.45
CA LEU A 59 8.28 -4.86 -6.41
C LEU A 59 8.23 -6.31 -6.83
N SER A 60 8.54 -7.18 -5.88
CA SER A 60 8.40 -8.62 -6.03
C SER A 60 7.22 -9.10 -5.22
N VAL A 61 6.22 -9.67 -5.89
CA VAL A 61 5.08 -10.29 -5.23
C VAL A 61 5.29 -11.78 -5.24
N THR A 62 5.60 -12.34 -4.07
CA THR A 62 5.68 -13.78 -3.87
C THR A 62 4.36 -14.30 -3.31
N THR A 63 3.71 -15.19 -4.04
CA THR A 63 2.42 -15.77 -3.65
C THR A 63 2.60 -17.17 -3.07
N CYS A 64 2.15 -17.34 -1.83
CA CYS A 64 2.12 -18.62 -1.13
C CYS A 64 0.67 -19.11 -1.02
N ARG A 65 0.36 -20.30 -1.52
CA ARG A 65 -0.95 -20.91 -1.33
C ARG A 65 -1.01 -21.53 0.07
N VAL A 66 -1.85 -20.96 0.94
CA VAL A 66 -2.09 -21.52 2.27
C VAL A 66 -2.83 -22.85 2.12
N PRO A 67 -2.33 -23.98 2.69
CA PRO A 67 -3.06 -25.25 2.66
C PRO A 67 -4.42 -25.10 3.36
N ALA A 68 -5.48 -25.66 2.75
CA ALA A 68 -6.85 -25.51 3.24
C ALA A 68 -7.02 -25.92 4.72
N GLY A 69 -6.32 -26.98 5.15
CA GLY A 69 -6.35 -27.43 6.55
C GLY A 69 -5.73 -26.43 7.52
N SER A 70 -4.66 -25.73 7.11
CA SER A 70 -4.00 -24.71 7.94
C SER A 70 -4.81 -23.41 8.00
N ALA A 71 -5.48 -23.05 6.90
CA ALA A 71 -6.35 -21.88 6.85
C ALA A 71 -7.58 -22.04 7.76
N ALA A 72 -8.20 -23.22 7.76
CA ALA A 72 -9.34 -23.52 8.63
C ALA A 72 -8.95 -23.46 10.12
N ALA A 73 -7.80 -24.04 10.49
CA ALA A 73 -7.30 -23.97 11.86
C ALA A 73 -7.04 -22.51 12.31
N ALA A 74 -6.39 -21.71 11.46
CA ALA A 74 -6.12 -20.30 11.75
C ALA A 74 -7.39 -19.41 11.87
N LEU A 75 -8.49 -19.80 11.22
CA LEU A 75 -9.78 -19.11 11.32
C LEU A 75 -10.54 -19.50 12.59
N LEU A 76 -10.44 -20.75 13.03
CA LEU A 76 -11.13 -21.25 14.23
C LEU A 76 -10.42 -20.79 15.51
N SER A 77 -9.09 -20.72 15.49
CA SER A 77 -8.26 -20.28 16.61
C SER A 77 -8.47 -18.82 17.02
N SER A 78 -9.00 -17.97 16.14
CA SER A 78 -9.18 -16.54 16.45
C SER A 78 -10.31 -16.25 17.44
N THR A 79 -11.11 -17.26 17.82
CA THR A 79 -12.31 -17.08 18.66
C THR A 79 -12.15 -17.54 20.10
N ASP A 80 -11.21 -18.44 20.37
CA ASP A 80 -10.86 -18.93 21.72
C ASP A 80 -9.35 -18.77 21.93
N GLY A 81 -8.96 -17.81 22.76
CA GLY A 81 -7.64 -17.18 22.84
C GLY A 81 -6.43 -18.02 23.26
N ASP A 82 -6.26 -19.25 22.76
CA ASP A 82 -5.13 -20.12 23.13
C ASP A 82 -4.37 -20.78 21.95
N GLU A 83 -4.82 -20.58 20.70
CA GLU A 83 -4.09 -21.08 19.53
C GLU A 83 -3.38 -19.93 18.79
N GLY A 84 -2.05 -19.94 18.83
CA GLY A 84 -1.18 -18.90 18.27
C GLY A 84 -1.27 -18.70 16.74
N PRO A 85 -0.58 -17.68 16.19
CA PRO A 85 -0.65 -17.37 14.77
C PRO A 85 -0.05 -18.48 13.88
N LEU A 86 -0.57 -18.61 12.66
CA LEU A 86 0.01 -19.48 11.63
C LEU A 86 1.32 -18.84 11.18
N GLU A 87 2.44 -19.54 11.30
CA GLU A 87 3.74 -19.01 10.87
C GLU A 87 4.02 -19.42 9.41
N LEU A 88 4.40 -18.45 8.58
CA LEU A 88 4.84 -18.62 7.21
C LEU A 88 6.34 -18.33 7.12
N THR A 89 7.10 -19.32 6.67
CA THR A 89 8.53 -19.17 6.39
C THR A 89 8.77 -19.28 4.90
N LEU A 90 9.52 -18.32 4.36
CA LEU A 90 9.96 -18.26 2.97
C LEU A 90 11.42 -18.69 2.90
N SER A 91 11.70 -19.77 2.16
CA SER A 91 13.05 -20.25 1.93
C SER A 91 13.42 -20.19 0.45
N ALA A 92 14.65 -19.75 0.15
CA ALA A 92 15.18 -19.83 -1.20
C ALA A 92 15.61 -21.28 -1.51
N LEU A 93 15.21 -21.80 -2.67
CA LEU A 93 15.63 -23.14 -3.14
C LEU A 93 17.13 -23.24 -3.37
N GLN A 94 17.73 -22.14 -3.83
CA GLN A 94 19.16 -22.03 -3.98
C GLN A 94 19.75 -21.63 -2.63
N LYS A 95 20.84 -22.28 -2.25
CA LYS A 95 21.54 -22.11 -0.97
C LYS A 95 22.21 -20.73 -0.90
N HIS A 96 21.38 -19.69 -0.82
CA HIS A 96 21.78 -18.31 -0.63
C HIS A 96 21.78 -17.97 0.86
N SER A 97 22.63 -17.04 1.26
CA SER A 97 22.80 -16.62 2.66
C SER A 97 21.67 -15.71 3.18
N TRP A 98 20.61 -15.50 2.40
CA TRP A 98 19.51 -14.61 2.77
C TRP A 98 18.18 -15.37 2.84
N SER A 99 17.54 -15.29 3.99
CA SER A 99 16.17 -15.75 4.23
C SER A 99 15.41 -14.65 4.98
N PRO A 100 14.23 -14.24 4.52
CA PRO A 100 13.41 -13.30 5.28
C PRO A 100 12.99 -13.90 6.62
N GLU A 101 12.69 -13.05 7.59
CA GLU A 101 12.14 -13.50 8.87
C GLU A 101 10.77 -14.16 8.68
N PRO A 102 10.44 -15.20 9.47
CA PRO A 102 9.12 -15.82 9.44
C PRO A 102 8.00 -14.81 9.71
N LEU A 103 6.93 -14.91 8.93
CA LEU A 103 5.74 -14.06 9.07
C LEU A 103 4.69 -14.77 9.92
N ARG A 104 4.14 -14.04 10.90
CA ARG A 104 2.99 -14.51 11.69
C ARG A 104 1.71 -14.06 11.02
N LEU A 105 0.93 -15.01 10.54
CA LEU A 105 -0.34 -14.79 9.87
C LEU A 105 -1.48 -14.89 10.87
N CYS A 106 -2.31 -13.85 10.89
CA CYS A 106 -3.55 -13.80 11.65
C CYS A 106 -4.71 -13.63 10.68
N ALA A 107 -5.80 -14.37 10.88
CA ALA A 107 -7.04 -14.09 10.18
C ALA A 107 -7.62 -12.78 10.73
N VAL A 108 -7.91 -11.85 9.83
CA VAL A 108 -8.57 -10.57 10.17
C VAL A 108 -9.92 -10.55 9.46
N PRO A 109 -11.02 -10.19 10.15
CA PRO A 109 -12.31 -9.99 9.51
C PRO A 109 -12.16 -9.00 8.35
N LEU A 110 -12.66 -9.38 7.17
CA LEU A 110 -12.68 -8.46 6.04
C LEU A 110 -13.65 -7.31 6.35
N PRO A 111 -13.22 -6.05 6.24
CA PRO A 111 -14.15 -4.94 6.31
C PRO A 111 -15.17 -5.01 5.16
N PRO A 112 -16.29 -4.28 5.26
CA PRO A 112 -17.24 -4.17 4.15
C PRO A 112 -16.53 -3.79 2.86
N ARG A 113 -16.84 -4.51 1.78
CA ARG A 113 -16.27 -4.24 0.47
C ARG A 113 -16.74 -2.88 -0.03
N ARG A 114 -15.79 -2.07 -0.48
CA ARG A 114 -15.96 -0.73 -1.02
C ARG A 114 -15.90 -0.78 -2.53
N PHE A 115 -16.61 0.11 -3.19
CA PHE A 115 -16.51 0.24 -4.63
C PHE A 115 -15.23 0.98 -5.03
N LEU A 116 -14.92 2.10 -4.37
CA LEU A 116 -13.78 2.94 -4.71
C LEU A 116 -13.11 3.49 -3.46
N SER A 117 -11.81 3.24 -3.35
CA SER A 117 -10.95 3.85 -2.33
C SER A 117 -9.86 4.69 -2.97
N ALA A 118 -9.38 5.68 -2.21
CA ALA A 118 -8.31 6.57 -2.64
C ALA A 118 -7.06 6.43 -1.75
N CYS A 119 -5.90 6.47 -2.38
CA CYS A 119 -4.59 6.51 -1.76
C CYS A 119 -4.00 7.91 -1.93
N SER A 120 -3.63 8.58 -0.84
CA SER A 120 -2.87 9.81 -0.97
C SER A 120 -1.39 9.51 -1.17
N ALA A 121 -0.68 10.41 -1.86
CA ALA A 121 0.77 10.54 -1.65
C ALA A 121 1.07 10.89 -0.18
N THR A 122 2.36 10.89 0.17
CA THR A 122 2.80 11.33 1.50
C THR A 122 2.58 12.83 1.69
N LEU A 123 1.68 13.17 2.62
CA LEU A 123 1.37 14.54 3.00
C LEU A 123 2.29 15.02 4.13
N HIS A 124 2.39 16.33 4.30
CA HIS A 124 3.15 16.97 5.38
C HIS A 124 2.67 18.41 5.60
N SER A 125 3.05 19.00 6.74
CA SER A 125 2.87 20.43 7.03
C SER A 125 1.43 20.95 6.92
N ALA A 126 0.46 20.21 7.44
CA ALA A 126 -0.97 20.57 7.44
C ALA A 126 -1.23 21.98 7.99
N ASP A 127 -0.53 22.38 9.06
CA ASP A 127 -0.69 23.71 9.66
C ASP A 127 -0.35 24.85 8.70
N TYR A 128 0.62 24.64 7.80
CA TYR A 128 0.95 25.62 6.77
C TYR A 128 -0.18 25.72 5.74
N VAL A 129 -0.71 24.58 5.29
CA VAL A 129 -1.85 24.52 4.37
C VAL A 129 -3.07 25.20 4.98
N HIS A 130 -3.44 24.84 6.22
CA HIS A 130 -4.58 25.40 6.93
C HIS A 130 -4.44 26.91 7.18
N LYS A 131 -3.22 27.40 7.45
CA LYS A 131 -2.95 28.83 7.60
C LYS A 131 -3.20 29.60 6.30
N LEU A 132 -2.87 29.03 5.15
CA LEU A 132 -3.08 29.67 3.85
C LEU A 132 -4.54 29.55 3.39
N PHE A 133 -5.13 28.37 3.60
CA PHE A 133 -6.47 28.00 3.15
C PHE A 133 -7.19 27.27 4.28
N PRO A 134 -7.91 27.99 5.14
CA PRO A 134 -8.71 27.36 6.19
C PRO A 134 -9.68 26.35 5.58
N HIS A 135 -9.82 25.19 6.22
CA HIS A 135 -10.68 24.08 5.79
C HIS A 135 -10.27 23.36 4.50
N ALA A 136 -9.10 23.65 3.91
CA ALA A 136 -8.68 22.99 2.68
C ALA A 136 -8.62 21.45 2.79
N VAL A 137 -8.27 20.91 3.96
CA VAL A 137 -8.25 19.46 4.22
C VAL A 137 -9.64 18.85 4.14
N GLU A 138 -10.58 19.49 4.82
CA GLU A 138 -11.96 19.07 4.88
C GLU A 138 -12.64 19.20 3.51
N ASP A 139 -12.42 20.33 2.81
CA ASP A 139 -12.99 20.60 1.50
C ASP A 139 -12.47 19.63 0.44
N TRP A 140 -11.16 19.36 0.43
CA TRP A 140 -10.54 18.37 -0.47
C TRP A 140 -11.12 16.97 -0.25
N LEU A 141 -11.27 16.53 0.99
CA LEU A 141 -11.88 15.22 1.28
C LEU A 141 -13.35 15.18 0.89
N ASN A 142 -14.13 16.19 1.29
CA ASN A 142 -15.55 16.27 0.97
C ASN A 142 -15.80 16.29 -0.54
N TYR A 143 -14.97 17.01 -1.29
CA TYR A 143 -15.02 17.02 -2.75
C TYR A 143 -14.86 15.60 -3.33
N HIS A 144 -13.82 14.88 -2.93
CA HIS A 144 -13.56 13.53 -3.42
C HIS A 144 -14.62 12.52 -3.00
N PHE A 145 -15.18 12.70 -1.81
CA PHE A 145 -16.32 11.92 -1.38
C PHE A 145 -17.57 12.17 -2.22
N LEU A 146 -17.83 13.42 -2.64
CA LEU A 146 -18.92 13.74 -3.56
C LEU A 146 -18.72 13.09 -4.94
N LEU A 147 -17.47 12.90 -5.36
CA LEU A 147 -17.16 12.17 -6.59
C LEU A 147 -17.43 10.67 -6.48
N GLY A 148 -17.61 10.12 -5.27
CA GLY A 148 -17.94 8.71 -5.06
C GLY A 148 -16.80 7.88 -4.48
N ILE A 149 -15.70 8.50 -4.03
CA ILE A 149 -14.73 7.82 -3.17
C ILE A 149 -15.43 7.46 -1.86
N GLU A 150 -15.31 6.21 -1.42
CA GLU A 150 -15.96 5.72 -0.20
C GLU A 150 -15.00 5.76 1.00
N HIS A 151 -13.70 5.65 0.75
CA HIS A 151 -12.68 5.63 1.79
C HIS A 151 -11.32 6.18 1.31
N PHE A 152 -10.60 6.84 2.21
CA PHE A 152 -9.25 7.34 1.99
C PHE A 152 -8.25 6.62 2.88
N THR A 153 -7.09 6.27 2.35
CA THR A 153 -5.91 5.91 3.14
C THR A 153 -4.89 7.03 2.99
N ILE A 154 -4.61 7.74 4.09
CA ILE A 154 -3.75 8.93 4.10
C ILE A 154 -2.46 8.65 4.85
N TYR A 155 -1.35 9.05 4.23
CA TYR A 155 -0.01 8.95 4.81
C TYR A 155 0.51 10.34 5.11
N ASP A 156 1.00 10.53 6.33
CA ASP A 156 1.59 11.78 6.76
C ASP A 156 3.01 11.53 7.28
N THR A 157 3.97 12.35 6.87
CA THR A 157 5.36 12.22 7.28
C THR A 157 5.65 12.82 8.65
N ASP A 158 4.92 13.85 9.09
CA ASP A 158 5.17 14.60 10.34
C ASP A 158 4.04 14.45 11.38
N GLY A 159 2.87 13.99 10.95
CA GLY A 159 1.69 13.76 11.78
C GLY A 159 0.79 14.98 11.95
N SER A 160 1.10 16.09 11.28
CA SER A 160 0.35 17.36 11.36
C SER A 160 -1.11 17.27 10.91
N TYR A 161 -1.49 16.26 10.12
CA TYR A 161 -2.87 16.12 9.63
C TYR A 161 -3.87 15.57 10.65
N GLU A 162 -3.39 15.04 11.79
CA GLU A 162 -4.25 14.35 12.77
C GLU A 162 -5.50 15.15 13.21
N PRO A 163 -5.40 16.45 13.57
CA PRO A 163 -6.58 17.20 14.03
C PRO A 163 -7.63 17.39 12.94
N TYR A 164 -7.19 17.56 11.68
CA TYR A 164 -8.05 17.82 10.53
C TYR A 164 -8.72 16.55 10.01
N LEU A 165 -8.09 15.39 10.21
CA LEU A 165 -8.61 14.09 9.78
C LEU A 165 -9.48 13.41 10.85
N ALA A 166 -9.38 13.81 12.12
CA ALA A 166 -10.07 13.16 13.23
C ALA A 166 -11.59 12.92 12.99
N PRO A 167 -12.38 13.88 12.45
CA PRO A 167 -13.80 13.64 12.18
C PRO A 167 -14.03 12.51 11.16
N PHE A 168 -13.20 12.43 10.13
CA PHE A 168 -13.32 11.42 9.06
C PHE A 168 -12.83 10.04 9.51
N ILE A 169 -11.82 9.99 10.37
CA ILE A 169 -11.35 8.77 11.03
C ILE A 169 -12.46 8.20 11.91
N GLN A 170 -13.10 9.04 12.74
CA GLN A 170 -14.22 8.62 13.60
C GLN A 170 -15.41 8.08 12.81
N GLN A 171 -15.64 8.61 11.61
CA GLN A 171 -16.69 8.15 10.69
C GLN A 171 -16.30 6.86 9.93
N GLY A 172 -15.08 6.35 10.07
CA GLY A 172 -14.58 5.19 9.33
C GLY A 172 -14.30 5.47 7.84
N ARG A 173 -14.21 6.75 7.45
CA ARG A 173 -14.01 7.19 6.06
C ARG A 173 -12.55 7.41 5.71
N VAL A 174 -11.68 7.54 6.71
CA VAL A 174 -10.24 7.70 6.56
C VAL A 174 -9.51 6.69 7.44
N THR A 175 -8.59 5.93 6.85
CA THR A 175 -7.48 5.29 7.56
C THR A 175 -6.28 6.24 7.50
N TYR A 176 -5.71 6.55 8.65
CA TYR A 176 -4.63 7.53 8.77
C TYR A 176 -3.35 6.89 9.31
N HIS A 177 -2.25 7.10 8.59
CA HIS A 177 -0.91 6.62 8.93
C HIS A 177 -0.01 7.80 9.31
N PRO A 178 -0.06 8.28 10.56
CA PRO A 178 0.79 9.37 11.01
C PRO A 178 2.25 8.92 11.08
N ARG A 179 3.16 9.83 10.74
CA ARG A 179 4.62 9.66 10.80
C ARG A 179 5.09 8.37 10.12
N PHE A 180 4.49 8.05 8.97
CA PHE A 180 4.69 6.79 8.28
C PHE A 180 6.17 6.42 8.06
N PRO A 181 7.06 7.34 7.61
CA PRO A 181 8.47 7.02 7.41
C PRO A 181 9.17 6.53 8.69
N ALA A 182 8.83 7.09 9.86
CA ALA A 182 9.41 6.70 11.13
C ALA A 182 8.99 5.28 11.57
N LYS A 183 7.81 4.81 11.13
CA LYS A 183 7.32 3.44 11.37
C LYS A 183 8.08 2.42 10.51
N VAL A 184 8.55 2.83 9.33
CA VAL A 184 9.39 1.98 8.46
C VAL A 184 10.81 1.91 9.00
N ALA A 185 11.43 3.05 9.27
CA ALA A 185 12.72 3.10 9.96
C ALA A 185 12.93 4.47 10.63
N PRO A 186 13.50 4.54 11.85
CA PRO A 186 13.75 5.81 12.53
C PRO A 186 14.53 6.83 11.68
N LYS A 187 15.54 6.37 10.93
CA LYS A 187 16.35 7.22 10.04
C LYS A 187 15.53 7.84 8.90
N LEU A 188 14.51 7.15 8.39
CA LEU A 188 13.62 7.68 7.35
C LEU A 188 12.70 8.75 7.93
N GLY A 189 12.24 8.60 9.17
CA GLY A 189 11.55 9.64 9.92
C GLY A 189 12.37 10.92 10.04
N ASP A 190 13.64 10.82 10.42
CA ASP A 190 14.56 11.96 10.54
C ASP A 190 14.71 12.73 9.21
N LEU A 191 14.74 12.04 8.07
CA LEU A 191 14.91 12.62 6.73
C LEU A 191 13.64 13.28 6.16
N THR A 192 12.46 12.86 6.62
CA THR A 192 11.16 13.24 6.04
C THR A 192 10.35 14.22 6.91
N ALA A 193 10.61 14.24 8.22
CA ALA A 193 9.95 15.16 9.17
C ALA A 193 10.75 16.46 9.41
N GLY A 194 11.88 16.65 8.72
CA GLY A 194 12.62 17.92 8.74
C GLY A 194 13.30 18.29 10.07
N LEU A 195 13.57 17.30 10.95
CA LEU A 195 14.00 17.54 12.34
C LEU A 195 15.39 18.16 12.52
N LYS A 196 16.26 18.19 11.49
CA LYS A 196 17.66 18.60 11.67
C LYS A 196 18.08 19.83 10.86
N LEU A 197 17.70 19.98 9.59
CA LEU A 197 17.95 21.17 8.78
C LEU A 197 16.95 21.22 7.62
N ARG A 198 16.17 22.31 7.45
CA ARG A 198 15.18 22.45 6.36
C ARG A 198 15.72 22.16 4.95
N LYS A 199 17.02 22.30 4.74
CA LYS A 199 17.68 22.06 3.44
C LYS A 199 17.76 20.59 3.02
N GLU A 200 17.55 19.65 3.94
CA GLU A 200 17.64 18.21 3.67
C GLU A 200 16.28 17.50 3.79
N ASN A 201 15.18 18.24 3.96
CA ASN A 201 13.87 17.61 4.07
C ASN A 201 13.48 16.94 2.74
N ARG A 202 13.18 15.65 2.79
CA ARG A 202 12.71 14.85 1.65
C ARG A 202 11.33 14.27 1.96
N PRO A 203 10.27 15.09 2.01
CA PRO A 203 8.94 14.61 2.42
C PRO A 203 8.40 13.53 1.48
N MET A 204 8.74 13.59 0.19
CA MET A 204 8.30 12.62 -0.83
C MET A 204 9.14 11.34 -0.88
N LEU A 205 10.17 11.18 -0.03
CA LEU A 205 11.09 10.04 -0.07
C LEU A 205 10.37 8.68 0.05
N MET A 206 9.23 8.66 0.75
CA MET A 206 8.47 7.45 1.04
C MET A 206 7.16 7.34 0.24
N GLU A 207 6.95 8.20 -0.75
CA GLU A 207 5.73 8.18 -1.55
C GLU A 207 5.49 6.82 -2.25
N PRO A 208 6.47 6.20 -2.94
CA PRO A 208 6.24 4.89 -3.57
C PRO A 208 5.80 3.83 -2.55
N HIS A 209 6.46 3.78 -1.39
CA HIS A 209 6.14 2.83 -0.32
C HIS A 209 4.76 3.07 0.29
N ALA A 210 4.34 4.34 0.41
CA ALA A 210 3.02 4.70 0.91
C ALA A 210 1.92 4.28 -0.08
N LEU A 211 2.11 4.55 -1.37
CA LEU A 211 1.17 4.15 -2.42
C LEU A 211 1.06 2.63 -2.51
N GLU A 212 2.18 1.92 -2.44
CA GLU A 212 2.20 0.46 -2.42
C GLU A 212 1.46 -0.09 -1.21
N HIS A 213 1.81 0.37 0.01
CA HIS A 213 1.13 -0.05 1.23
C HIS A 213 -0.38 0.18 1.11
N CYS A 214 -0.79 1.31 0.55
CA CYS A 214 -2.20 1.63 0.35
C CYS A 214 -2.91 0.68 -0.61
N VAL A 215 -2.32 0.42 -1.78
CA VAL A 215 -2.90 -0.49 -2.79
C VAL A 215 -3.01 -1.89 -2.21
N TRP A 216 -2.02 -2.34 -1.45
CA TRP A 216 -2.04 -3.63 -0.77
C TRP A 216 -3.06 -3.71 0.35
N GLU A 217 -3.20 -2.66 1.16
CA GLU A 217 -4.21 -2.57 2.22
C GLU A 217 -5.62 -2.55 1.65
N ASN A 218 -5.80 -1.94 0.48
CA ASN A 218 -7.09 -1.91 -0.22
C ASN A 218 -7.37 -3.16 -1.07
N ARG A 219 -6.37 -4.04 -1.25
CA ARG A 219 -6.53 -5.31 -1.96
C ARG A 219 -7.52 -6.18 -1.20
N GLN A 220 -8.56 -6.66 -1.90
CA GLN A 220 -9.68 -7.46 -1.35
C GLN A 220 -10.77 -6.68 -0.62
N VAL A 221 -10.55 -5.39 -0.30
CA VAL A 221 -11.55 -4.57 0.38
C VAL A 221 -12.14 -3.49 -0.53
N SER A 222 -11.51 -3.21 -1.66
CA SER A 222 -12.02 -2.28 -2.67
C SER A 222 -12.08 -2.91 -4.06
N ASP A 223 -13.09 -2.57 -4.86
CA ASP A 223 -13.14 -2.93 -6.29
C ASP A 223 -12.12 -2.12 -7.10
N TRP A 224 -12.03 -0.83 -6.79
CA TRP A 224 -11.14 0.12 -7.42
C TRP A 224 -10.31 0.87 -6.38
N VAL A 225 -9.06 1.16 -6.74
CA VAL A 225 -8.17 2.02 -5.97
C VAL A 225 -7.66 3.10 -6.92
N VAL A 226 -7.82 4.35 -6.53
CA VAL A 226 -7.25 5.52 -7.22
C VAL A 226 -6.13 6.11 -6.38
N VAL A 227 -5.08 6.59 -7.03
CA VAL A 227 -4.02 7.35 -6.39
C VAL A 227 -4.29 8.84 -6.62
N ILE A 228 -4.16 9.64 -5.57
CA ILE A 228 -4.30 11.10 -5.60
C ILE A 228 -2.97 11.68 -5.09
N HIS A 229 -2.20 12.28 -5.99
CA HIS A 229 -0.79 12.61 -5.71
C HIS A 229 -0.62 13.91 -4.91
N SER A 230 -1.57 14.85 -4.97
CA SER A 230 -1.41 16.10 -4.26
C SER A 230 -2.73 16.80 -3.92
N TRP A 231 -2.61 17.91 -3.19
CA TRP A 231 -3.69 18.84 -2.86
C TRP A 231 -4.27 19.56 -4.07
N GLU A 232 -3.58 19.56 -5.20
CA GLU A 232 -3.97 20.33 -6.39
C GLU A 232 -4.90 19.55 -7.33
N GLU A 233 -5.07 18.25 -7.10
CA GLU A 233 -5.95 17.40 -7.89
C GLU A 233 -7.39 17.53 -7.38
N TYR A 234 -8.05 18.63 -7.75
CA TYR A 234 -9.49 18.57 -7.96
C TYR A 234 -9.69 17.84 -9.28
N LEU A 235 -10.22 16.62 -9.24
CA LEU A 235 -10.56 15.85 -10.44
C LEU A 235 -11.65 16.58 -11.27
N HIS A 236 -11.27 17.61 -12.01
CA HIS A 236 -12.11 18.34 -12.95
C HIS A 236 -11.58 18.08 -14.36
N SER A 237 -12.32 17.35 -15.17
CA SER A 237 -12.04 17.22 -16.59
C SER A 237 -13.19 17.80 -17.36
N GLN A 238 -12.95 18.96 -18.00
CA GLN A 238 -13.96 19.59 -18.86
C GLN A 238 -14.41 18.62 -19.97
N PHE A 239 -13.49 17.81 -20.49
CA PHE A 239 -13.80 16.76 -21.47
C PHE A 239 -14.81 15.74 -20.92
N LEU A 240 -14.60 15.23 -19.70
CA LEU A 240 -15.57 14.32 -19.08
C LEU A 240 -16.90 15.02 -18.81
N VAL A 241 -16.87 16.30 -18.44
CA VAL A 241 -18.10 17.08 -18.23
C VAL A 241 -18.88 17.29 -19.53
N ASP A 242 -18.18 17.60 -20.62
CA ASP A 242 -18.79 17.84 -21.93
C ASP A 242 -19.33 16.55 -22.55
N GLN A 243 -18.66 15.41 -22.32
CA GLN A 243 -19.04 14.12 -22.88
C GLN A 243 -20.10 13.38 -22.04
N PHE A 244 -20.05 13.51 -20.71
CA PHE A 244 -20.87 12.71 -19.78
C PHE A 244 -21.75 13.56 -18.84
N GLY A 245 -21.72 14.89 -18.93
CA GLY A 245 -22.39 15.79 -17.98
C GLY A 245 -21.67 15.86 -16.63
N SER A 246 -22.37 16.12 -15.53
CA SER A 246 -21.78 15.97 -14.19
C SER A 246 -21.41 14.50 -13.95
N ALA A 247 -20.20 14.12 -14.31
CA ALA A 247 -19.75 12.74 -14.31
C ALA A 247 -19.42 12.29 -12.89
N ASN A 248 -20.08 11.24 -12.43
CA ASN A 248 -19.69 10.52 -11.22
C ASN A 248 -18.61 9.50 -11.60
N ILE A 249 -17.45 9.53 -10.94
CA ILE A 249 -16.33 8.62 -11.26
C ILE A 249 -16.75 7.15 -11.17
N ARG A 250 -17.72 6.84 -10.30
CA ARG A 250 -18.31 5.52 -10.17
C ARG A 250 -18.94 5.03 -11.46
N GLU A 251 -19.63 5.92 -12.17
CA GLU A 251 -20.30 5.57 -13.41
C GLU A 251 -19.28 5.38 -14.54
N VAL A 252 -18.27 6.24 -14.60
CA VAL A 252 -17.16 6.10 -15.55
C VAL A 252 -16.44 4.77 -15.34
N LEU A 253 -16.10 4.42 -14.10
CA LEU A 253 -15.44 3.15 -13.77
C LEU A 253 -16.32 1.95 -14.10
N ARG A 254 -17.65 2.02 -13.89
CA ARG A 254 -18.57 0.95 -14.29
C ARG A 254 -18.59 0.72 -15.79
N ILE A 255 -18.69 1.79 -16.57
CA ILE A 255 -18.64 1.72 -18.04
C ILE A 255 -17.30 1.08 -18.46
N TRP A 256 -16.19 1.59 -17.93
CA TRP A 256 -14.86 1.08 -18.23
C TRP A 256 -14.70 -0.41 -17.88
N THR A 257 -15.19 -0.83 -16.71
CA THR A 257 -15.16 -2.24 -16.27
C THR A 257 -15.86 -3.16 -17.28
N SER A 258 -16.92 -2.67 -17.91
CA SER A 258 -17.67 -3.44 -18.91
C SER A 258 -16.92 -3.57 -20.24
N GLU A 259 -16.04 -2.63 -20.55
CA GLU A 259 -15.26 -2.60 -21.79
C GLU A 259 -13.92 -3.34 -21.66
N VAL A 260 -13.28 -3.29 -20.47
CA VAL A 260 -11.95 -3.87 -20.23
C VAL A 260 -11.97 -4.79 -19.00
N PRO A 261 -12.40 -6.06 -19.16
CA PRO A 261 -12.46 -6.99 -18.05
C PRO A 261 -11.07 -7.34 -17.50
N GLY A 262 -10.93 -7.35 -16.17
CA GLY A 262 -9.70 -7.74 -15.48
C GLY A 262 -8.74 -6.58 -15.14
N THR A 263 -9.05 -5.34 -15.52
CA THR A 263 -8.35 -4.15 -15.03
C THR A 263 -8.74 -3.86 -13.59
N SER A 264 -7.75 -3.64 -12.73
CA SER A 264 -7.94 -3.31 -11.30
C SER A 264 -7.20 -2.04 -10.88
N VAL A 265 -6.41 -1.45 -11.78
CA VAL A 265 -5.64 -0.25 -11.54
C VAL A 265 -5.84 0.69 -12.72
N PHE A 266 -6.22 1.92 -12.41
CA PHE A 266 -6.42 2.99 -13.38
C PHE A 266 -5.78 4.25 -12.82
N GLU A 267 -4.85 4.82 -13.57
CA GLU A 267 -4.13 6.03 -13.21
C GLU A 267 -4.61 7.15 -14.14
N LEU A 268 -5.16 8.21 -13.53
CA LEU A 268 -5.54 9.42 -14.25
C LEU A 268 -4.36 10.37 -14.21
N PHE A 269 -3.62 10.43 -15.31
CA PHE A 269 -2.69 11.54 -15.53
C PHE A 269 -3.49 12.76 -15.97
N GLN A 270 -3.47 13.82 -15.17
CA GLN A 270 -3.96 15.15 -15.55
C GLN A 270 -2.82 16.00 -16.10
#